data_AF-A0A6L7UJQ7-F1
#
_entry.id   AF-A0A6L7UJQ7-F1
#
_cell.length_a   1.000
_cell.length_b   1.000
_cell.length_c   1.000
_cell.angle_alpha   90.00
_cell.angle_beta   90.00
_cell.angle_gamma   90.00
#
_symmetry.space_group_name_H-M   'P 1'
#
loop_
_entity.id
_entity.type
_entity.pdbx_description
1 polymer ?
#
loop_
_entity_poly.entity_id
_entity_poly.type
_entity_poly.pdbx_seq_one_letter_code
_entity_poly.pdbx_strand_id
1 'polypeptide(L)'
;MKATPTAAILLGIVVVLLTLLLAVVPCDAAAQQAKGDAAYLRVPVPEEGEERIPRLRARVRHTTVIVLPAGERILDFVAGDSEYWHLTGAANVAYLKPLAEDAATNVALVCESGRIYSFLVHEDGEKPPHL
;
A
#
# COMPACT_ATOMS: atom_id res chain seq x y z
N MET A 1 -8.34 58.01 26.90
CA MET A 1 -7.86 56.90 27.75
C MET A 1 -6.68 56.25 27.03
N LYS A 2 -5.45 56.47 27.50
CA LYS A 2 -4.22 56.00 26.84
C LYS A 2 -3.85 54.63 27.44
N ALA A 3 -3.75 53.61 26.60
CA ALA A 3 -3.35 52.26 27.02
C ALA A 3 -1.93 52.30 27.62
N THR A 4 -1.78 51.72 28.81
CA THR A 4 -0.53 51.61 29.57
C THR A 4 0.46 50.70 28.81
N PRO A 5 1.75 51.09 28.68
CA PRO A 5 2.71 50.43 27.77
C PRO A 5 2.98 48.96 28.09
N THR A 6 2.68 48.52 29.31
CA THR A 6 2.93 47.16 29.80
C THR A 6 2.03 46.10 29.15
N ALA A 7 0.77 46.44 28.82
CA ALA A 7 -0.16 45.51 28.19
C ALA A 7 0.19 45.24 26.72
N ALA A 8 0.73 46.24 26.01
CA ALA A 8 1.17 46.10 24.63
C ALA A 8 2.41 45.20 24.50
N ILE A 9 3.32 45.27 25.48
CA ILE A 9 4.53 44.43 25.52
C ILE A 9 4.16 42.97 25.82
N LEU A 10 3.25 42.72 26.78
CA LEU A 10 2.81 41.36 27.09
C LEU A 10 2.08 40.70 25.91
N LEU A 11 1.22 41.46 25.23
CA LEU A 11 0.51 40.98 24.03
C LEU A 11 1.48 40.69 22.89
N GLY A 12 2.50 41.54 22.70
CA GLY A 12 3.56 41.32 21.71
C GLY A 12 4.35 40.04 21.96
N ILE A 13 4.71 39.76 23.21
CA ILE A 13 5.43 38.53 23.58
C ILE A 13 4.58 37.28 23.34
N VAL A 14 3.28 37.32 23.69
CA VAL A 14 2.36 36.20 23.46
C VAL A 14 2.17 35.94 21.97
N VAL A 15 2.05 36.98 21.14
CA VAL A 15 1.93 36.84 19.68
C VAL A 15 3.22 36.25 19.09
N VAL A 16 4.40 36.69 19.54
CA VAL A 16 5.68 36.13 19.08
C VAL A 16 5.86 34.67 19.53
N LEU A 17 5.42 34.31 20.75
CA LEU A 17 5.45 32.92 21.21
C LEU A 17 4.47 32.03 20.42
N LEU A 18 3.28 32.56 20.08
CA LEU A 18 2.28 31.83 19.31
C LEU A 18 2.71 31.64 17.85
N THR A 19 3.39 32.62 17.24
CA THR A 19 3.94 32.48 15.88
C THR A 19 5.16 31.57 15.84
N LEU A 20 5.99 31.53 16.90
CA LEU A 20 7.07 30.55 17.01
C LEU A 20 6.55 29.12 17.14
N LEU A 21 5.41 28.91 17.81
CA LEU A 21 4.81 27.59 18.02
C LEU A 21 4.25 26.98 16.72
N LEU A 22 3.81 27.81 15.77
CA LEU A 22 3.22 27.38 14.49
C LEU A 22 4.25 27.07 13.39
N ALA A 23 5.52 27.44 13.57
CA ALA A 23 6.57 27.25 12.56
C ALA A 23 7.28 25.88 12.64
N VAL A 24 6.90 25.01 13.57
CA VAL A 24 7.51 23.68 13.78
C VAL A 24 6.57 22.57 13.32
N VAL A 25 5.92 22.76 12.16
CA VAL A 25 5.32 21.64 11.43
C VAL A 25 6.40 21.12 10.48
N PRO A 26 7.22 20.12 10.85
CA PRO A 26 7.88 19.33 9.83
C PRO A 26 6.78 18.60 9.07
N CYS A 27 6.35 19.20 7.96
CA CYS A 27 5.65 18.53 6.87
C CYS A 27 6.65 17.65 6.13
N ASP A 28 7.28 16.75 6.88
CA ASP A 28 7.93 15.59 6.32
C ASP A 28 6.96 14.44 6.55
N ALA A 29 5.95 14.37 5.68
CA ALA A 29 5.44 13.08 5.23
C ALA A 29 6.56 12.41 4.42
N ALA A 30 7.68 12.14 5.08
CA ALA A 30 8.72 11.30 4.56
C ALA A 30 8.05 9.94 4.37
N ALA A 31 7.83 9.57 3.12
CA ALA A 31 7.66 8.19 2.72
C ALA A 31 8.85 7.43 3.31
N GLN A 32 8.63 6.88 4.50
CA GLN A 32 9.60 6.06 5.19
C GLN A 32 9.63 4.78 4.37
N GLN A 33 10.53 4.74 3.39
CA GLN A 33 10.81 3.54 2.62
C GLN A 33 11.26 2.51 3.64
N ALA A 34 10.31 1.66 4.03
CA ALA A 34 10.50 0.65 5.04
C ALA A 34 11.54 -0.32 4.50
N LYS A 35 12.78 -0.13 4.93
CA LYS A 35 13.84 -1.13 4.87
C LYS A 35 13.42 -2.24 5.85
N GLY A 36 12.53 -3.10 5.39
CA GLY A 36 12.01 -4.23 6.12
C GLY A 36 12.79 -5.48 5.77
N ASP A 37 13.40 -6.07 6.79
CA ASP A 37 14.03 -7.38 6.78
C ASP A 37 13.19 -8.43 6.03
N ALA A 38 13.85 -9.16 5.13
CA ALA A 38 13.35 -10.22 4.24
C ALA A 38 11.89 -10.73 4.44
N ALA A 39 11.04 -10.55 3.43
CA ALA A 39 10.28 -11.63 2.74
C ALA A 39 9.01 -11.16 1.98
N TYR A 40 8.47 -9.97 2.26
CA TYR A 40 7.20 -9.52 1.65
C TYR A 40 7.31 -8.14 1.01
N LEU A 41 7.01 -8.05 -0.29
CA LEU A 41 6.81 -6.77 -0.96
C LEU A 41 5.53 -6.13 -0.41
N ARG A 42 5.67 -5.06 0.37
CA ARG A 42 4.52 -4.26 0.81
C ARG A 42 4.07 -3.39 -0.35
N VAL A 43 2.92 -3.71 -0.91
CA VAL A 43 2.27 -2.91 -1.91
C VAL A 43 1.34 -1.94 -1.17
N PRO A 44 1.54 -0.61 -1.27
CA PRO A 44 0.65 0.35 -0.63
C PRO A 44 -0.75 0.18 -1.22
N VAL A 45 -1.74 0.07 -0.34
CA VAL A 45 -3.15 0.14 -0.73
C VAL A 45 -3.40 1.60 -1.14
N PRO A 46 -3.90 1.88 -2.35
CA PRO A 46 -4.25 3.24 -2.73
C PRO A 46 -5.30 3.79 -1.77
N GLU A 47 -5.17 5.04 -1.38
CA GLU A 47 -6.21 5.72 -0.61
C GLU A 47 -7.48 5.86 -1.46
N GLU A 48 -8.63 5.97 -0.81
CA GLU A 48 -9.92 6.10 -1.49
C GLU A 48 -9.92 7.36 -2.39
N GLY A 49 -9.94 7.15 -3.72
CA GLY A 49 -9.84 8.21 -4.73
C GLY A 49 -8.55 8.22 -5.56
N GLU A 50 -7.54 7.42 -5.22
CA GLU A 50 -6.36 7.19 -6.07
C GLU A 50 -6.61 6.00 -7.03
N GLU A 51 -6.75 6.30 -8.32
CA GLU A 51 -6.98 5.28 -9.35
C GLU A 51 -5.66 4.62 -9.78
N ARG A 52 -4.95 3.99 -8.84
CA ARG A 52 -3.71 3.24 -9.13
C ARG A 52 -3.84 1.78 -8.75
N ILE A 53 -4.18 0.94 -9.73
CA ILE A 53 -4.19 -0.52 -9.55
C ILE A 53 -2.74 -1.00 -9.36
N PRO A 54 -2.42 -1.69 -8.25
CA PRO A 54 -1.08 -2.17 -8.03
C PRO A 54 -0.64 -3.24 -9.04
N ARG A 55 0.66 -3.23 -9.36
CA ARG A 55 1.28 -4.18 -10.28
C ARG A 55 2.11 -5.20 -9.52
N LEU A 56 1.86 -6.49 -9.75
CA LEU A 56 2.59 -7.61 -9.17
C LEU A 56 3.43 -8.30 -10.25
N ARG A 57 4.62 -8.74 -9.85
CA ARG A 57 5.48 -9.57 -10.69
C ARG A 57 5.41 -11.01 -10.18
N ALA A 58 5.09 -11.94 -11.06
CA ALA A 58 5.10 -13.37 -10.79
C ALA A 58 6.13 -14.06 -11.68
N ARG A 59 6.42 -15.33 -11.40
CA ARG A 59 7.38 -16.10 -12.20
C ARG A 59 6.93 -17.55 -12.36
N VAL A 60 7.11 -18.11 -13.55
CA VAL A 60 6.85 -19.53 -13.82
C VAL A 60 7.62 -20.41 -12.84
N ARG A 61 6.96 -21.47 -12.35
CA ARG A 61 7.46 -22.38 -11.29
C ARG A 61 7.58 -21.77 -9.89
N HIS A 62 7.20 -20.50 -9.70
CA HIS A 62 7.17 -19.83 -8.41
C HIS A 62 5.74 -19.47 -8.03
N THR A 63 5.44 -19.46 -6.74
CA THR A 63 4.14 -19.02 -6.22
C THR A 63 4.28 -17.61 -5.64
N THR A 64 3.54 -16.66 -6.19
CA THR A 64 3.38 -15.33 -5.61
C THR A 64 2.30 -15.39 -4.53
N VAL A 65 2.64 -14.96 -3.32
CA VAL A 65 1.72 -14.94 -2.18
C VAL A 65 1.23 -13.51 -1.95
N ILE A 66 -0.09 -13.32 -1.96
CA ILE A 66 -0.75 -12.06 -1.64
C ILE A 66 -1.37 -12.20 -0.26
N VAL A 67 -0.93 -11.39 0.69
CA VAL A 67 -1.47 -11.38 2.06
C VAL A 67 -2.24 -10.08 2.27
N LEU A 68 -3.55 -10.20 2.47
CA LEU A 68 -4.41 -9.08 2.80
C LEU A 68 -4.32 -8.74 4.30
N PRO A 69 -4.77 -7.54 4.74
CA PRO A 69 -4.83 -7.19 6.16
C PRO A 69 -5.53 -8.26 7.01
N ALA A 70 -5.12 -8.43 8.27
CA ALA A 70 -5.61 -9.49 9.15
C ALA A 70 -7.13 -9.47 9.41
N GLY A 71 -7.79 -8.33 9.19
CA GLY A 71 -9.24 -8.19 9.30
C GLY A 71 -10.02 -8.60 8.03
N GLU A 72 -9.32 -8.98 6.97
CA GLU A 72 -9.95 -9.45 5.73
C GLU A 72 -10.16 -10.95 5.71
N ARG A 73 -11.16 -11.37 4.93
CA ARG A 73 -11.35 -12.77 4.56
C ARG A 73 -11.79 -12.82 3.11
N ILE A 74 -11.02 -13.51 2.29
CA ILE A 74 -11.32 -13.74 0.88
C ILE A 74 -12.49 -14.72 0.80
N LEU A 75 -13.57 -14.29 0.17
CA LEU A 75 -14.74 -15.10 -0.12
C LEU A 75 -14.68 -15.67 -1.53
N ASP A 76 -14.16 -14.88 -2.47
CA ASP A 76 -14.03 -15.27 -3.87
C ASP A 76 -12.77 -14.65 -4.49
N PHE A 77 -12.28 -15.28 -5.55
CA PHE A 77 -11.09 -14.85 -6.26
C PHE A 77 -11.23 -15.15 -7.75
N VAL A 78 -10.84 -14.18 -8.58
CA VAL A 78 -10.92 -14.30 -10.05
C VAL A 78 -9.61 -13.83 -10.64
N ALA A 79 -9.08 -14.61 -11.60
CA ALA A 79 -8.03 -14.19 -12.50
C ALA A 79 -8.58 -14.19 -13.92
N GLY A 80 -8.21 -13.19 -14.72
CA GLY A 80 -8.30 -13.31 -16.18
C GLY A 80 -7.37 -14.42 -16.68
N ASP A 81 -7.60 -14.89 -17.90
CA ASP A 81 -6.71 -15.86 -18.56
C ASP A 81 -6.37 -17.07 -17.68
N SER A 82 -7.39 -17.64 -17.00
CA SER A 82 -7.22 -18.70 -16.00
C SER A 82 -6.57 -19.98 -16.54
N GLU A 83 -6.49 -20.14 -17.85
CA GLU A 83 -5.70 -21.21 -18.50
C GLU A 83 -4.18 -21.02 -18.34
N TYR A 84 -3.73 -19.78 -18.18
CA TYR A 84 -2.33 -19.41 -17.95
C TYR A 84 -2.03 -19.04 -16.49
N TRP A 85 -3.05 -19.04 -15.63
CA TRP A 85 -2.92 -18.60 -14.23
C TRP A 85 -3.64 -19.55 -13.29
N HIS A 86 -2.87 -20.15 -12.37
CA HIS A 86 -3.44 -20.88 -11.25
C HIS A 86 -3.59 -19.94 -10.05
N LEU A 87 -4.83 -19.72 -9.61
CA LEU A 87 -5.17 -18.90 -8.46
C LEU A 87 -5.96 -19.72 -7.44
N THR A 88 -5.54 -19.64 -6.18
CA THR A 88 -6.27 -20.20 -5.03
C THR A 88 -6.25 -19.22 -3.87
N GLY A 89 -7.20 -19.33 -2.95
CA GLY A 89 -7.29 -18.46 -1.78
C GLY A 89 -7.80 -19.18 -0.54
N ALA A 90 -7.30 -18.79 0.62
CA ALA A 90 -7.76 -19.26 1.92
C ALA A 90 -7.56 -18.17 2.99
N ALA A 91 -8.57 -17.93 3.83
CA ALA A 91 -8.58 -16.86 4.82
C ALA A 91 -8.23 -15.50 4.18
N ASN A 92 -7.17 -14.82 4.62
CA ASN A 92 -6.72 -13.54 4.08
C ASN A 92 -5.55 -13.68 3.08
N VAL A 93 -5.30 -14.89 2.57
CA VAL A 93 -4.13 -15.21 1.73
C VAL A 93 -4.58 -15.75 0.38
N ALA A 94 -3.98 -15.25 -0.70
CA ALA A 94 -4.10 -15.80 -2.04
C ALA A 94 -2.75 -16.26 -2.58
N TYR A 95 -2.78 -17.35 -3.35
CA TYR A 95 -1.63 -17.96 -4.00
C TYR A 95 -1.85 -17.90 -5.51
N LEU A 96 -0.95 -17.21 -6.21
CA LEU A 96 -1.00 -17.01 -7.65
C LEU A 96 0.25 -17.59 -8.30
N LYS A 97 0.07 -18.38 -9.36
CA LYS A 97 1.16 -18.97 -10.11
C LYS A 97 0.90 -18.89 -11.62
N PRO A 98 1.82 -18.32 -12.40
CA PRO A 98 1.74 -18.38 -13.86
C PRO A 98 2.09 -19.80 -14.35
N LEU A 99 1.38 -20.22 -15.38
CA LEU A 99 1.52 -21.51 -16.05
C LEU A 99 2.20 -21.39 -17.42
N ALA A 100 2.36 -20.17 -17.93
CA ALA A 100 3.06 -19.84 -19.17
C ALA A 100 4.00 -18.64 -18.97
N GLU A 101 5.06 -18.58 -19.78
CA GLU A 101 5.98 -17.44 -19.83
C GLU A 101 5.32 -16.24 -20.52
N ASP A 102 5.75 -15.03 -20.17
CA ASP A 102 5.23 -13.75 -20.72
C ASP A 102 3.71 -13.54 -20.55
N ALA A 103 3.07 -14.30 -19.65
CA ALA A 103 1.66 -14.15 -19.35
C ALA A 103 1.38 -12.84 -18.58
N ALA A 104 0.29 -12.17 -18.91
CA ALA A 104 -0.23 -11.02 -18.17
C ALA A 104 -1.69 -11.30 -17.78
N THR A 105 -2.15 -10.78 -16.65
CA THR A 105 -3.56 -10.86 -16.27
C THR A 105 -3.96 -9.79 -15.25
N ASN A 106 -5.25 -9.73 -14.94
CA ASN A 106 -5.78 -9.07 -13.76
C ASN A 106 -6.22 -10.11 -12.72
N VAL A 107 -6.06 -9.78 -11.44
CA VAL A 107 -6.57 -10.57 -10.31
C VAL A 107 -7.49 -9.70 -9.47
N ALA A 108 -8.65 -10.23 -9.08
CA ALA A 108 -9.59 -9.62 -8.16
C ALA A 108 -9.83 -10.56 -6.97
N LEU A 109 -9.71 -10.04 -5.75
CA LEU A 109 -10.02 -10.74 -4.50
C LEU A 109 -11.21 -10.06 -3.84
N VAL A 110 -12.32 -10.78 -3.73
CA VAL A 110 -13.57 -10.30 -3.12
C VAL A 110 -13.58 -10.71 -1.66
N CYS A 111 -13.71 -9.75 -0.76
CA CYS A 111 -13.61 -9.99 0.68
C CYS A 111 -14.96 -9.86 1.40
N GLU A 112 -15.05 -10.49 2.58
CA GLU A 112 -16.23 -10.45 3.46
C GLU A 112 -16.59 -9.03 3.91
N SER A 113 -15.59 -8.15 4.02
CA SER A 113 -15.79 -6.73 4.32
C SER A 113 -16.54 -5.96 3.21
N GLY A 114 -16.73 -6.56 2.04
CA GLY A 114 -17.23 -5.91 0.83
C GLY A 114 -16.14 -5.21 0.01
N ARG A 115 -14.89 -5.17 0.49
CA ARG A 115 -13.76 -4.63 -0.28
C ARG A 115 -13.33 -5.59 -1.38
N ILE A 116 -12.93 -5.01 -2.51
CA ILE A 116 -12.36 -5.74 -3.65
C ILE A 116 -10.93 -5.26 -3.84
N TYR A 117 -9.98 -6.19 -3.78
CA TYR A 117 -8.58 -5.91 -4.07
C TYR A 117 -8.27 -6.33 -5.51
N SER A 118 -7.90 -5.37 -6.34
CA SER A 118 -7.56 -5.60 -7.75
C SER A 118 -6.07 -5.44 -7.98
N PHE A 119 -5.48 -6.30 -8.80
CA PHE A 119 -4.07 -6.30 -9.16
C PHE A 119 -3.90 -6.52 -10.66
N LEU A 120 -2.89 -5.89 -11.24
CA LEU A 120 -2.34 -6.29 -12.54
C LEU A 120 -1.13 -7.17 -12.29
N VAL A 121 -1.05 -8.32 -12.95
CA VAL A 121 0.03 -9.29 -12.74
C VAL A 121 0.72 -9.60 -14.06
N HIS A 122 2.05 -9.64 -14.02
CA HIS A 122 2.87 -9.99 -15.17
C HIS A 122 3.90 -11.06 -14.80
N GLU A 123 4.14 -11.99 -15.72
CA GLU A 123 5.19 -13.00 -15.61
C GLU A 123 6.53 -12.41 -16.03
N ASP A 124 7.12 -11.62 -15.14
CA ASP A 124 8.43 -10.97 -15.34
C ASP A 124 9.22 -10.84 -14.02
N GLY A 125 8.82 -11.58 -12.98
CA GLY A 125 9.51 -11.62 -11.69
C GLY A 125 10.95 -12.09 -11.87
N GLU A 126 11.90 -11.70 -11.03
CA GLU A 126 13.32 -12.07 -11.18
C GLU A 126 13.59 -13.55 -10.87
N LYS A 127 14.56 -14.18 -11.54
CA LYS A 127 14.95 -15.56 -11.26
C LYS A 127 15.77 -15.57 -9.97
N PRO A 128 15.38 -16.36 -8.94
CA PRO A 128 16.19 -16.45 -7.74
C PRO A 128 17.60 -16.97 -8.09
N PRO A 129 18.67 -16.43 -7.47
CA PRO A 129 20.05 -16.71 -7.84
C PRO A 129 20.50 -18.17 -7.62
N HIS A 130 19.66 -19.02 -7.01
CA HIS A 130 20.01 -20.39 -6.61
C HIS A 130 18.99 -21.45 -7.05
N LEU A 131 18.20 -21.18 -8.09
CA LEU A 131 17.32 -22.13 -8.78
C LEU A 131 17.69 -22.31 -10.25
#